data_AF-A0A8T0QPD6-F1
#
_entry.id   AF-A0A8T0QPD6-F1
#
_cell.length_a   1.000
_cell.length_b   1.000
_cell.length_c   1.000
_cell.angle_alpha   90.00
_cell.angle_beta   90.00
_cell.angle_gamma   90.00
#
_symmetry.space_group_name_H-M   'P 1'
#
loop_
_entity.id
_entity.type
_entity.pdbx_description
1 polymer ?
#
loop_
_entity_poly.entity_id
_entity_poly.type
_entity_poly.pdbx_seq_one_letter_code
_entity_poly.pdbx_strand_id
1 'polypeptide(L)'
;KHLYLVMDDWEMGYSIHKLDVDEFESDAGGGGENKLRRLPAPCALRIEAPADRSSAILTALGSKIFLVTDRLSDGAPMLIYDTETASLAVGPRLTPALRPVGFMFIVPVGQQLYAFNPRRGDQQCSFEVLSRAPRDEEDEFRLSRRAERWSVGSVPAPMPLGKHETVTAYAVHPDGRTIFVSARNWSRRAGEREGGTHSFDTRSSVWTWHGEWKLPFHGQGYYVEELDAWVGLCRDGFLCCCAVPPCGGGTAAQPEWKLGKKTTFREDPERHVGRPTGATLTYMGNSRFCLVECAGYPGVSMEEATEGEVDGCVLHVNMFGVKYDKRGDLQTTAHQARSSYLVSRYGPVFAAQTFWM
;
A
#
# COMPACT_ATOMS: atom_id res chain seq x y z
N LYS A 1 2.19 19.66 -1.44
CA LYS A 1 2.07 18.21 -1.20
C LYS A 1 2.66 17.92 0.16
N HIS A 2 2.03 17.04 0.92
CA HIS A 2 2.46 16.63 2.25
C HIS A 2 2.46 15.10 2.33
N LEU A 3 3.17 14.58 3.32
CA LEU A 3 3.16 13.16 3.62
C LEU A 3 2.07 12.89 4.66
N TYR A 4 1.06 12.12 4.27
CA TYR A 4 0.00 11.67 5.16
C TYR A 4 0.31 10.26 5.65
N LEU A 5 0.38 10.08 6.97
CA LEU A 5 0.68 8.83 7.65
C LEU A 5 -0.59 8.31 8.32
N VAL A 6 -0.97 7.06 8.06
CA VAL A 6 -2.09 6.40 8.75
C VAL A 6 -1.56 5.31 9.68
N MET A 7 -2.00 5.38 10.94
CA MET A 7 -1.53 4.55 12.06
C MET A 7 -2.70 4.10 12.93
N ASP A 8 -2.59 2.94 13.55
CA ASP A 8 -3.42 2.43 14.66
C ASP A 8 -2.81 2.81 16.02
N ASP A 9 -2.42 4.09 16.15
CA ASP A 9 -1.80 4.68 17.34
C ASP A 9 -2.83 5.24 18.34
N TRP A 10 -4.10 4.88 18.16
CA TRP A 10 -5.20 5.32 19.00
C TRP A 10 -6.05 4.13 19.43
N GLU A 11 -6.36 4.03 20.72
CA GLU A 11 -7.07 2.90 21.33
C GLU A 11 -8.38 2.53 20.62
N MET A 12 -9.08 3.52 20.06
CA MET A 12 -10.37 3.33 19.42
C MET A 12 -10.28 3.09 17.90
N GLY A 13 -9.09 3.11 17.29
CA GLY A 13 -8.96 2.88 15.84
C GLY A 13 -7.72 3.51 15.21
N TYR A 14 -7.94 4.31 14.17
CA TYR A 14 -6.86 4.84 13.31
C TYR A 14 -6.75 6.36 13.38
N SER A 15 -5.53 6.88 13.32
CA SER A 15 -5.24 8.31 13.15
C SER A 15 -4.55 8.57 11.81
N ILE A 16 -4.91 9.68 11.17
CA ILE A 16 -4.23 10.22 10.00
C ILE A 16 -3.42 11.45 10.43
N HIS A 17 -2.10 11.37 10.30
CA HIS A 17 -1.15 12.43 10.63
C HIS A 17 -0.64 13.11 9.37
N LYS A 18 -0.56 14.43 9.40
CA LYS A 18 0.07 15.22 8.33
C LYS A 18 1.50 15.55 8.77
N LEU A 19 2.49 14.98 8.11
CA LEU A 19 3.90 15.20 8.42
C LEU A 19 4.46 16.32 7.55
N ASP A 20 5.21 17.23 8.18
CA ASP A 20 6.00 18.23 7.49
C ASP A 20 7.39 17.66 7.16
N VAL A 21 7.65 17.47 5.88
CA VAL A 21 8.90 16.88 5.38
C VAL A 21 10.07 17.88 5.45
N ASP A 22 9.78 19.18 5.57
CA ASP A 22 10.82 20.22 5.66
C ASP A 22 11.46 20.25 7.06
N GLU A 23 10.80 19.67 8.07
CA GLU A 23 11.35 19.51 9.43
C GLU A 23 12.30 18.29 9.56
N PHE A 24 12.45 17.50 8.51
CA PHE A 24 13.24 16.27 8.56
C PHE A 24 14.73 16.61 8.60
N GLU A 25 15.48 15.84 9.38
CA GLU A 25 16.92 16.04 9.53
C GLU A 25 17.64 15.56 8.28
N SER A 26 18.56 16.38 7.78
CA SER A 26 19.45 16.00 6.68
C SER A 26 20.70 15.30 7.22
N ASP A 27 21.06 14.19 6.58
CA ASP A 27 22.31 13.46 6.86
C ASP A 27 23.59 14.29 6.67
N ALA A 28 23.51 15.48 6.06
CA ALA A 28 24.66 16.35 5.80
C ALA A 28 25.24 17.01 7.07
N GLY A 29 24.53 16.98 8.21
CA GLY A 29 25.00 17.50 9.49
C GLY A 29 25.41 16.38 10.45
N GLY A 30 26.70 16.06 10.52
CA GLY A 30 27.21 15.06 11.45
C GLY A 30 26.91 15.42 12.92
N GLY A 31 26.43 14.44 13.68
CA GLY A 31 26.47 14.46 15.16
C GLY A 31 25.17 14.76 15.91
N GLY A 32 23.99 14.67 15.29
CA GLY A 32 22.73 14.71 16.04
C GLY A 32 22.44 13.35 16.69
N GLU A 33 22.40 13.29 18.03
CA GLU A 33 21.73 12.19 18.72
C GLU A 33 20.32 12.01 18.14
N ASN A 34 19.93 10.76 17.96
CA ASN A 34 18.72 10.34 17.28
C ASN A 34 17.47 10.77 18.06
N LYS A 35 17.08 12.05 17.95
CA LYS A 35 16.02 12.63 18.76
C LYS A 35 14.69 12.04 18.36
N LEU A 36 14.18 11.14 19.20
CA LEU A 36 12.83 10.60 19.06
C LEU A 36 11.82 11.72 19.30
N ARG A 37 11.05 12.04 18.26
CA ARG A 37 10.00 13.06 18.29
C ARG A 37 8.66 12.39 18.65
N ARG A 38 7.65 13.21 18.93
CA ARG A 38 6.25 12.77 18.96
C ARG A 38 5.61 13.06 17.61
N LEU A 39 4.62 12.25 17.23
CA LEU A 39 3.82 12.57 16.05
C LEU A 39 3.10 13.93 16.26
N PRO A 40 2.89 14.71 15.17
CA PRO A 40 2.26 16.02 15.28
C PRO A 40 0.88 15.94 15.92
N ALA A 41 0.59 16.86 16.85
CA ALA A 41 -0.71 17.00 17.48
C ALA A 41 -1.31 18.39 17.17
N PRO A 42 -2.62 18.48 16.84
CA PRO A 42 -3.55 17.37 16.63
C PRO A 42 -3.29 16.64 15.30
N CYS A 43 -3.66 15.36 15.24
CA CYS A 43 -3.71 14.63 13.97
C CYS A 43 -4.82 15.19 13.06
N ALA A 44 -4.73 14.95 11.76
CA ALA A 44 -5.65 15.49 10.76
C ALA A 44 -7.05 14.86 10.82
N LEU A 45 -7.13 13.56 11.15
CA LEU A 45 -8.40 12.85 11.34
C LEU A 45 -8.19 11.65 12.27
N ARG A 46 -9.17 11.36 13.12
CA ARG A 46 -9.29 10.09 13.84
C ARG A 46 -10.52 9.35 13.37
N ILE A 47 -10.38 8.05 13.20
CA ILE A 47 -11.44 7.18 12.70
C ILE A 47 -11.57 6.03 13.68
N GLU A 48 -12.72 5.98 14.33
CA GLU A 48 -13.07 4.86 15.19
C GLU A 48 -13.27 3.59 14.35
N ALA A 49 -12.72 2.48 14.81
CA ALA A 49 -12.83 1.19 14.16
C ALA A 49 -13.20 0.11 15.20
N PRO A 50 -14.10 -0.83 14.85
CA PRO A 50 -14.59 -1.81 15.81
C PRO A 50 -13.48 -2.74 16.34
N ALA A 51 -13.68 -3.20 17.58
CA ALA A 51 -12.69 -3.89 18.42
C ALA A 51 -12.24 -5.28 17.93
N ASP A 52 -12.80 -5.80 16.83
CA ASP A 52 -12.39 -7.11 16.28
C ASP A 52 -11.03 -7.07 15.54
N ARG A 53 -10.40 -5.88 15.47
CA ARG A 53 -9.03 -5.61 15.03
C ARG A 53 -8.69 -6.18 13.65
N SER A 54 -9.68 -6.33 12.75
CA SER A 54 -9.34 -6.52 11.34
C SER A 54 -8.62 -5.26 10.83
N SER A 55 -7.40 -5.43 10.29
CA SER A 55 -6.60 -4.29 9.82
C SER A 55 -7.37 -3.48 8.78
N ALA A 56 -7.35 -2.16 8.76
CA ALA A 56 -8.04 -1.39 7.71
C ALA A 56 -7.42 -1.65 6.33
N ILE A 57 -8.20 -1.51 5.26
CA ILE A 57 -7.69 -1.42 3.89
C ILE A 57 -7.61 0.04 3.53
N LEU A 58 -6.47 0.46 3.00
CA LEU A 58 -6.26 1.82 2.56
C LEU A 58 -5.76 1.85 1.11
N THR A 59 -6.20 2.86 0.39
CA THR A 59 -5.63 3.23 -0.89
C THR A 59 -5.81 4.73 -1.10
N ALA A 60 -5.13 5.30 -2.08
CA ALA A 60 -5.22 6.72 -2.39
C ALA A 60 -5.40 6.96 -3.88
N LEU A 61 -6.19 7.98 -4.21
CA LEU A 61 -6.37 8.46 -5.57
C LEU A 61 -6.54 9.99 -5.57
N GLY A 62 -5.65 10.69 -6.28
CA GLY A 62 -5.63 12.16 -6.26
C GLY A 62 -5.34 12.68 -4.85
N SER A 63 -6.23 13.55 -4.33
CA SER A 63 -6.16 14.08 -2.96
C SER A 63 -6.87 13.21 -1.91
N LYS A 64 -7.49 12.10 -2.32
CA LYS A 64 -8.40 11.32 -1.47
C LYS A 64 -7.77 10.04 -0.98
N ILE A 65 -7.88 9.79 0.32
CA ILE A 65 -7.55 8.53 0.98
C ILE A 65 -8.85 7.77 1.20
N PHE A 66 -8.90 6.54 0.70
CA PHE A 66 -10.04 5.64 0.83
C PHE A 66 -9.73 4.62 1.90
N LEU A 67 -10.66 4.43 2.84
CA LEU A 67 -10.49 3.54 3.98
C LEU A 67 -11.68 2.59 4.11
N VAL A 68 -11.39 1.30 4.33
CA VAL A 68 -12.35 0.29 4.77
C VAL A 68 -11.90 -0.19 6.14
N THR A 69 -12.56 0.31 7.18
CA THR A 69 -12.15 0.10 8.58
C THR A 69 -12.64 -1.22 9.16
N ASP A 70 -13.81 -1.67 8.73
CA ASP A 70 -14.40 -2.94 9.13
C ASP A 70 -14.65 -3.77 7.87
N ARG A 71 -13.78 -4.75 7.63
CA ARG A 71 -13.90 -5.63 6.46
C ARG A 71 -14.88 -6.78 6.69
N LEU A 72 -15.26 -7.03 7.95
CA LEU A 72 -16.05 -8.19 8.34
C LEU A 72 -17.53 -7.83 8.48
N SER A 73 -17.86 -6.55 8.68
CA SER A 73 -19.23 -6.07 8.75
C SER A 73 -19.88 -5.90 7.39
N ASP A 74 -21.09 -6.45 7.31
CA ASP A 74 -21.95 -6.49 6.15
C ASP A 74 -22.41 -5.11 5.64
N GLY A 75 -22.30 -4.07 6.48
CA GLY A 75 -22.84 -2.75 6.23
C GLY A 75 -21.86 -1.59 6.34
N ALA A 76 -20.57 -1.85 6.60
CA ALA A 76 -19.58 -0.79 6.76
C ALA A 76 -19.37 -0.06 5.41
N PRO A 77 -19.62 1.27 5.33
CA PRO A 77 -19.30 2.02 4.14
C PRO A 77 -17.80 2.26 4.05
N MET A 78 -17.32 2.50 2.83
CA MET A 78 -16.00 3.08 2.65
C MET A 78 -15.99 4.52 3.16
N LEU A 79 -14.91 4.93 3.81
CA LEU A 79 -14.68 6.31 4.19
C LEU A 79 -13.70 6.96 3.21
N ILE A 80 -13.96 8.22 2.87
CA ILE A 80 -13.17 8.96 1.89
C ILE A 80 -12.72 10.26 2.54
N TYR A 81 -11.44 10.34 2.91
CA TYR A 81 -10.85 11.54 3.46
C TYR A 81 -10.16 12.35 2.35
N ASP A 82 -10.61 13.57 2.13
CA ASP A 82 -10.01 14.49 1.17
C ASP A 82 -9.01 15.42 1.86
N THR A 83 -7.74 15.26 1.52
CA THR A 83 -6.64 16.00 2.13
C THR A 83 -6.58 17.47 1.73
N GLU A 84 -7.17 17.85 0.60
CA GLU A 84 -7.20 19.24 0.11
C GLU A 84 -8.24 20.07 0.87
N THR A 85 -9.40 19.48 1.12
CA THR A 85 -10.53 20.16 1.78
C THR A 85 -10.68 19.81 3.25
N ALA A 86 -9.84 18.90 3.75
CA ALA A 86 -9.96 18.28 5.07
C ALA A 86 -11.37 17.73 5.35
N SER A 87 -12.06 17.25 4.30
CA SER A 87 -13.44 16.75 4.41
C SER A 87 -13.47 15.22 4.48
N LEU A 88 -14.43 14.70 5.23
CA LEU A 88 -14.71 13.27 5.30
C LEU A 88 -16.05 13.01 4.60
N ALA A 89 -16.04 12.16 3.58
CA ALA A 89 -17.22 11.70 2.88
C ALA A 89 -17.45 10.21 3.11
N VAL A 90 -18.71 9.81 3.04
CA VAL A 90 -19.11 8.40 3.09
C VAL A 90 -19.24 7.90 1.64
N GLY A 91 -18.45 6.89 1.32
CA GLY A 91 -18.44 6.21 0.03
C GLY A 91 -19.44 5.05 -0.05
N PRO A 92 -19.45 4.33 -1.19
CA PRO A 92 -20.29 3.17 -1.37
C PRO A 92 -19.85 2.03 -0.45
N ARG A 93 -20.75 1.07 -0.28
CA ARG A 93 -20.45 -0.20 0.39
C ARG A 93 -19.88 -1.17 -0.64
N LEU A 94 -18.77 -1.80 -0.32
CA LEU A 94 -18.26 -2.91 -1.12
C LEU A 94 -19.29 -4.05 -1.10
N THR A 95 -19.46 -4.75 -2.22
CA THR A 95 -20.51 -5.78 -2.23
C THR A 95 -20.13 -6.94 -1.32
N PRO A 96 -21.12 -7.72 -0.85
CA PRO A 96 -20.87 -8.92 -0.06
C PRO A 96 -19.92 -9.92 -0.73
N ALA A 97 -19.81 -9.88 -2.06
CA ALA A 97 -18.95 -10.77 -2.82
C ALA A 97 -17.47 -10.49 -2.54
N LEU A 98 -17.07 -9.25 -2.25
CA LEU A 98 -15.71 -8.88 -1.87
C LEU A 98 -15.38 -9.19 -0.40
N ARG A 99 -16.30 -9.73 0.42
CA ARG A 99 -16.05 -9.96 1.85
C ARG A 99 -14.97 -11.02 2.12
N PRO A 100 -14.10 -10.85 3.13
CA PRO A 100 -12.95 -11.72 3.30
C PRO A 100 -13.18 -12.83 4.34
N VAL A 101 -12.55 -13.97 4.05
CA VAL A 101 -11.82 -14.77 5.06
C VAL A 101 -10.30 -14.48 4.90
N GLY A 102 -9.89 -13.35 4.30
CA GLY A 102 -8.49 -13.05 3.97
C GLY A 102 -8.14 -11.62 3.50
N PHE A 103 -7.04 -11.49 2.72
CA PHE A 103 -6.43 -10.22 2.28
C PHE A 103 -7.08 -9.67 1.01
N MET A 104 -7.89 -8.61 1.13
CA MET A 104 -8.29 -7.76 -0.01
C MET A 104 -7.23 -6.67 -0.23
N PHE A 105 -7.02 -6.28 -1.50
CA PHE A 105 -6.21 -5.12 -1.87
C PHE A 105 -6.93 -4.30 -2.94
N ILE A 106 -6.65 -2.99 -2.97
CA ILE A 106 -7.30 -2.03 -3.88
C ILE A 106 -6.21 -1.31 -4.66
N VAL A 107 -6.28 -1.37 -5.99
CA VAL A 107 -5.28 -0.78 -6.89
C VAL A 107 -5.88 0.43 -7.61
N PRO A 108 -5.30 1.64 -7.45
CA PRO A 108 -5.70 2.80 -8.22
C PRO A 108 -5.17 2.70 -9.66
N VAL A 109 -6.06 2.83 -10.65
CA VAL A 109 -5.71 2.88 -12.08
C VAL A 109 -6.50 4.00 -12.76
N GLY A 110 -5.78 4.98 -13.30
CA GLY A 110 -6.40 6.16 -13.91
C GLY A 110 -7.23 6.93 -12.90
N GLN A 111 -8.56 6.95 -13.08
CA GLN A 111 -9.52 7.59 -12.16
C GLN A 111 -10.43 6.59 -11.44
N GLN A 112 -10.04 5.32 -11.40
CA GLN A 112 -10.82 4.23 -10.84
C GLN A 112 -10.01 3.43 -9.83
N LEU A 113 -10.70 2.78 -8.90
CA LEU A 113 -10.09 1.87 -7.94
C LEU A 113 -10.57 0.45 -8.24
N TYR A 114 -9.64 -0.46 -8.46
CA TYR A 114 -9.93 -1.86 -8.71
C TYR A 114 -9.75 -2.63 -7.40
N ALA A 115 -10.83 -3.19 -6.86
CA ALA A 115 -10.84 -3.91 -5.60
C ALA A 115 -10.85 -5.42 -5.86
N PHE A 116 -9.89 -6.11 -5.26
CA PHE A 116 -9.59 -7.50 -5.54
C PHE A 116 -9.76 -8.35 -4.29
N ASN A 117 -10.52 -9.45 -4.40
CA ASN A 117 -10.56 -10.49 -3.36
C ASN A 117 -10.10 -11.86 -3.95
N PRO A 118 -8.96 -12.40 -3.49
CA PRO A 118 -8.38 -13.59 -4.10
C PRO A 118 -9.10 -14.93 -3.82
N ARG A 119 -10.05 -15.06 -2.86
CA ARG A 119 -11.12 -16.10 -2.86
C ARG A 119 -11.90 -16.22 -1.54
N ARG A 120 -13.09 -16.81 -1.65
CA ARG A 120 -13.95 -17.41 -0.61
C ARG A 120 -14.17 -18.90 -0.90
N GLY A 121 -13.43 -19.81 -0.26
CA GLY A 121 -13.72 -21.26 -0.35
C GLY A 121 -13.82 -21.82 -1.78
N ASP A 122 -14.94 -22.48 -2.09
CA ASP A 122 -15.33 -23.04 -3.40
C ASP A 122 -15.89 -22.02 -4.39
N GLN A 123 -16.13 -20.77 -3.96
CA GLN A 123 -16.71 -19.71 -4.80
C GLN A 123 -15.67 -18.99 -5.66
N GLN A 124 -16.12 -18.39 -6.75
CA GLN A 124 -15.30 -17.64 -7.70
C GLN A 124 -14.86 -16.29 -7.09
N CYS A 125 -13.64 -15.84 -7.41
CA CYS A 125 -13.11 -14.56 -6.93
C CYS A 125 -14.00 -13.41 -7.41
N SER A 126 -14.35 -12.50 -6.50
CA SER A 126 -15.08 -11.28 -6.82
C SER A 126 -14.10 -10.19 -7.27
N PHE A 127 -14.56 -9.43 -8.25
CA PHE A 127 -13.78 -8.33 -8.80
C PHE A 127 -14.69 -7.13 -9.01
N GLU A 128 -14.36 -6.03 -8.34
CA GLU A 128 -15.16 -4.81 -8.40
C GLU A 128 -14.31 -3.61 -8.79
N VAL A 129 -14.97 -2.63 -9.39
CA VAL A 129 -14.41 -1.34 -9.73
C VAL A 129 -15.21 -0.26 -9.00
N LEU A 130 -14.52 0.62 -8.30
CA LEU A 130 -15.07 1.86 -7.79
C LEU A 130 -14.73 2.98 -8.75
N SER A 131 -15.77 3.69 -9.15
CA SER A 131 -15.67 4.82 -10.08
C SER A 131 -16.54 5.96 -9.59
N ARG A 132 -16.25 7.17 -10.10
CA ARG A 132 -17.08 8.34 -9.87
C ARG A 132 -18.45 8.09 -10.49
N ALA A 133 -19.50 8.16 -9.68
CA ALA A 133 -20.85 7.99 -10.15
C ALA A 133 -21.20 9.11 -11.15
N PRO A 134 -21.94 8.80 -12.23
CA PRO A 134 -22.50 9.82 -13.10
C PRO A 134 -23.31 10.82 -12.27
N ARG A 135 -23.30 12.08 -12.69
CA ARG A 135 -24.17 13.09 -12.10
C ARG A 135 -25.54 12.98 -12.74
N ASP A 136 -26.59 12.89 -11.93
CA ASP A 136 -27.96 13.00 -12.43
C ASP A 136 -28.17 14.42 -12.95
N GLU A 137 -28.62 14.57 -14.20
CA GLU A 137 -28.86 15.90 -14.80
C GLU A 137 -29.98 16.67 -14.07
N GLU A 138 -30.86 15.95 -13.38
CA GLU A 138 -32.01 16.47 -12.62
C GLU A 138 -31.68 16.89 -11.17
N ASP A 139 -30.42 16.81 -10.73
CA ASP A 139 -30.05 17.16 -9.35
C ASP A 139 -30.16 18.69 -9.14
N GLU A 140 -31.34 19.14 -8.70
CA GLU A 140 -31.72 20.56 -8.52
C GLU A 140 -30.88 21.27 -7.45
N PHE A 141 -30.33 20.53 -6.49
CA PHE A 141 -29.58 21.09 -5.38
C PHE A 141 -28.11 21.35 -5.75
N ARG A 142 -27.76 22.64 -5.88
CA ARG A 142 -26.39 23.09 -6.22
C ARG A 142 -25.29 22.60 -5.28
N LEU A 143 -25.60 22.27 -4.02
CA LEU A 143 -24.65 21.73 -3.05
C LEU A 143 -24.32 20.24 -3.30
N SER A 144 -25.30 19.45 -3.77
CA SER A 144 -25.11 18.05 -4.19
C SER A 144 -24.12 17.92 -5.36
N ARG A 145 -23.96 18.99 -6.17
CA ARG A 145 -23.04 19.01 -7.32
C ARG A 145 -21.55 19.12 -6.94
N ARG A 146 -21.23 19.55 -5.71
CA ARG A 146 -19.83 19.74 -5.27
C ARG A 146 -19.20 18.48 -4.68
N ALA A 147 -19.99 17.64 -4.01
CA ALA A 147 -19.49 16.39 -3.44
C ALA A 147 -19.42 15.30 -4.51
N GLU A 148 -18.27 14.63 -4.63
CA GLU A 148 -18.11 13.51 -5.55
C GLU A 148 -18.83 12.28 -5.00
N ARG A 149 -19.73 11.69 -5.80
CA ARG A 149 -20.34 10.41 -5.48
C ARG A 149 -19.50 9.29 -6.08
N TRP A 150 -19.38 8.19 -5.34
CA TRP A 150 -18.65 7.00 -5.76
C TRP A 150 -19.63 5.83 -5.85
N SER A 151 -19.49 5.04 -6.90
CA SER A 151 -20.31 3.85 -7.16
C SER A 151 -19.44 2.62 -7.34
N VAL A 152 -19.97 1.48 -6.91
CA VAL A 152 -19.35 0.16 -7.07
C VAL A 152 -19.98 -0.54 -8.27
N GLY A 153 -19.16 -1.09 -9.15
CA GLY A 153 -19.58 -1.94 -10.27
C GLY A 153 -18.86 -3.29 -10.24
N SER A 154 -19.53 -4.34 -10.71
CA SER A 154 -18.92 -5.66 -10.89
C SER A 154 -18.11 -5.70 -12.19
N VAL A 155 -16.94 -6.33 -12.15
CA VAL A 155 -16.11 -6.58 -13.32
C VAL A 155 -16.32 -8.02 -13.78
N PRO A 156 -16.72 -8.28 -15.04
CA PRO A 156 -17.03 -9.62 -15.55
C PRO A 156 -15.77 -10.45 -15.86
N ALA A 157 -14.74 -10.36 -15.01
CA ALA A 157 -13.43 -10.95 -15.20
C ALA A 157 -12.94 -11.59 -13.89
N PRO A 158 -13.46 -12.76 -13.51
CA PRO A 158 -13.08 -13.41 -12.27
C PRO A 158 -11.57 -13.62 -12.21
N MET A 159 -10.98 -13.34 -11.05
CA MET A 159 -9.52 -13.42 -10.89
C MET A 159 -9.02 -14.85 -11.16
N PRO A 160 -7.93 -15.03 -11.92
CA PRO A 160 -7.44 -16.34 -12.34
C PRO A 160 -6.63 -17.09 -11.27
N LEU A 161 -6.77 -16.74 -9.98
CA LEU A 161 -5.99 -17.34 -8.89
C LEU A 161 -6.69 -18.56 -8.26
N GLY A 162 -5.90 -19.57 -7.94
CA GLY A 162 -6.31 -20.78 -7.25
C GLY A 162 -6.50 -20.60 -5.74
N LYS A 163 -7.09 -21.61 -5.08
CA LYS A 163 -7.44 -21.58 -3.63
C LYS A 163 -6.26 -21.31 -2.70
N HIS A 164 -5.06 -21.74 -3.08
CA HIS A 164 -3.85 -21.64 -2.25
C HIS A 164 -2.94 -20.49 -2.69
N GLU A 165 -3.38 -19.66 -3.64
CA GLU A 165 -2.60 -18.55 -4.17
C GLU A 165 -2.94 -17.24 -3.46
N THR A 166 -1.93 -16.59 -2.91
CA THR A 166 -2.04 -15.29 -2.25
C THR A 166 -1.27 -14.26 -3.06
N VAL A 167 -1.89 -13.11 -3.34
CA VAL A 167 -1.21 -12.00 -4.00
C VAL A 167 -0.06 -11.51 -3.11
N THR A 168 1.13 -11.46 -3.68
CA THR A 168 2.33 -11.00 -2.98
C THR A 168 2.82 -9.65 -3.49
N ALA A 169 2.52 -9.30 -4.73
CA ALA A 169 2.98 -8.07 -5.35
C ALA A 169 2.05 -7.63 -6.46
N TYR A 170 1.99 -6.33 -6.70
CA TYR A 170 1.29 -5.77 -7.84
C TYR A 170 2.00 -4.50 -8.33
N ALA A 171 1.83 -4.16 -9.61
CA ALA A 171 2.31 -2.92 -10.19
C ALA A 171 1.35 -2.46 -11.29
N VAL A 172 1.21 -1.14 -11.44
CA VAL A 172 0.46 -0.56 -12.56
C VAL A 172 1.44 -0.30 -13.70
N HIS A 173 1.08 -0.76 -14.89
CA HIS A 173 1.87 -0.57 -16.09
C HIS A 173 1.87 0.93 -16.51
N PRO A 174 2.95 1.43 -17.12
CA PRO A 174 3.05 2.84 -17.57
C PRO A 174 1.95 3.27 -18.56
N ASP A 175 1.26 2.32 -19.18
CA ASP A 175 0.10 2.56 -20.05
C ASP A 175 -1.12 3.13 -19.28
N GLY A 176 -1.07 3.15 -17.95
CA GLY A 176 -2.15 3.64 -17.09
C GLY A 176 -3.41 2.79 -17.12
N ARG A 177 -3.33 1.56 -17.64
CA ARG A 177 -4.47 0.68 -17.93
C ARG A 177 -4.25 -0.74 -17.43
N THR A 178 -3.04 -1.25 -17.48
CA THR A 178 -2.76 -2.67 -17.21
C THR A 178 -2.22 -2.84 -15.79
N ILE A 179 -2.77 -3.80 -15.05
CA ILE A 179 -2.33 -4.12 -13.68
C ILE A 179 -1.60 -5.45 -13.72
N PHE A 180 -0.34 -5.50 -13.30
CA PHE A 180 0.38 -6.75 -13.09
C PHE A 180 0.21 -7.20 -11.65
N VAL A 181 -0.03 -8.50 -11.45
CA VAL A 181 -0.25 -9.11 -10.15
C VAL A 181 0.52 -10.42 -10.09
N SER A 182 1.39 -10.56 -9.09
CA SER A 182 2.06 -11.81 -8.78
C SER A 182 1.42 -12.46 -7.56
N ALA A 183 1.16 -13.76 -7.68
CA ALA A 183 0.65 -14.58 -6.60
C ALA A 183 1.61 -15.73 -6.27
N ARG A 184 1.61 -16.13 -5.01
CA ARG A 184 2.38 -17.28 -4.51
C ARG A 184 1.42 -18.38 -4.07
N ASN A 185 1.65 -19.58 -4.55
CA ASN A 185 0.96 -20.76 -4.06
C ASN A 185 1.57 -21.22 -2.73
N TRP A 186 0.75 -21.34 -1.69
CA TRP A 186 1.13 -21.81 -0.36
C TRP A 186 0.91 -23.32 -0.15
N SER A 187 0.30 -24.00 -1.13
CA SER A 187 0.18 -25.45 -1.13
C SER A 187 1.58 -26.09 -1.18
N ARG A 188 1.79 -27.10 -0.34
CA ARG A 188 3.03 -27.89 -0.29
C ARG A 188 2.91 -29.23 -1.01
N ARG A 189 1.90 -29.39 -1.86
CA ARG A 189 1.68 -30.64 -2.61
C ARG A 189 2.67 -30.75 -3.75
N ALA A 190 3.30 -31.91 -3.87
CA ALA A 190 4.25 -32.18 -4.94
C ALA A 190 3.56 -32.08 -6.32
N GLY A 191 4.16 -31.35 -7.25
CA GLY A 191 3.65 -31.17 -8.62
C GLY A 191 2.71 -29.97 -8.83
N GLU A 192 2.36 -29.22 -7.80
CA GLU A 192 1.62 -27.97 -7.96
C GLU A 192 2.56 -26.79 -8.27
N ARG A 193 2.09 -25.84 -9.09
CA ARG A 193 2.84 -24.62 -9.45
C ARG A 193 3.10 -23.76 -8.22
N GLU A 194 4.27 -23.13 -8.12
CA GLU A 194 4.61 -22.23 -7.01
C GLU A 194 3.89 -20.86 -7.06
N GLY A 195 3.03 -20.67 -8.05
CA GLY A 195 2.38 -19.39 -8.40
C GLY A 195 3.04 -18.73 -9.61
N GLY A 196 2.60 -17.53 -9.94
CA GLY A 196 3.16 -16.78 -11.06
C GLY A 196 2.54 -15.40 -11.22
N THR A 197 2.70 -14.83 -12.41
CA THR A 197 2.29 -13.46 -12.71
C THR A 197 1.21 -13.42 -13.77
N HIS A 198 0.18 -12.61 -13.49
CA HIS A 198 -0.88 -12.28 -14.41
C HIS A 198 -0.90 -10.77 -14.65
N SER A 199 -1.45 -10.35 -15.79
CA SER A 199 -1.86 -8.97 -16.00
C SER A 199 -3.36 -8.88 -16.21
N PHE A 200 -3.97 -7.81 -15.73
CA PHE A 200 -5.36 -7.46 -15.99
C PHE A 200 -5.43 -6.18 -16.79
N ASP A 201 -6.10 -6.25 -17.94
CA ASP A 201 -6.40 -5.10 -18.78
C ASP A 201 -7.75 -4.50 -18.38
N THR A 202 -7.73 -3.27 -17.86
CA THR A 202 -8.93 -2.59 -17.35
C THR A 202 -9.96 -2.20 -18.41
N ARG A 203 -9.60 -2.07 -19.69
CA ARG A 203 -10.54 -1.69 -20.76
C ARG A 203 -11.16 -2.91 -21.42
N SER A 204 -10.39 -3.98 -21.66
CA SER A 204 -10.93 -5.22 -22.22
C SER A 204 -11.50 -6.14 -21.15
N SER A 205 -11.21 -5.89 -19.87
CA SER A 205 -11.55 -6.78 -18.75
C SER A 205 -11.03 -8.20 -18.97
N VAL A 206 -9.78 -8.34 -19.40
CA VAL A 206 -9.17 -9.65 -19.69
C VAL A 206 -7.93 -9.86 -18.83
N TRP A 207 -7.83 -11.06 -18.26
CA TRP A 207 -6.64 -11.54 -17.57
C TRP A 207 -5.72 -12.28 -18.54
N THR A 208 -4.42 -12.00 -18.46
CA THR A 208 -3.37 -12.64 -19.25
C THR A 208 -2.36 -13.27 -18.32
N TRP A 209 -1.98 -14.52 -18.58
CA TRP A 209 -0.92 -15.22 -17.86
C TRP A 209 0.44 -14.93 -18.49
N HIS A 210 1.43 -14.57 -17.66
CA HIS A 210 2.78 -14.23 -18.10
C HIS A 210 3.83 -15.29 -17.78
N GLY A 211 3.56 -16.22 -16.87
CA GLY A 211 4.48 -17.32 -16.55
C GLY A 211 4.64 -17.59 -15.06
N GLU A 212 5.34 -18.69 -14.76
CA GLU A 212 5.69 -19.15 -13.39
C GLU A 212 6.87 -18.35 -12.81
N TRP A 213 6.78 -17.02 -12.89
CA TRP A 213 7.72 -16.09 -12.27
C TRP A 213 6.94 -15.04 -11.49
N LYS A 214 7.61 -14.41 -10.50
CA LYS A 214 7.02 -13.42 -9.61
C LYS A 214 7.79 -12.11 -9.71
N LEU A 215 7.09 -10.99 -9.53
CA LEU A 215 7.71 -9.69 -9.34
C LEU A 215 8.70 -9.74 -8.16
N PRO A 216 9.84 -9.04 -8.24
CA PRO A 216 10.91 -9.17 -7.26
C PRO A 216 10.67 -8.41 -5.95
N PHE A 217 9.52 -7.76 -5.77
CA PHE A 217 9.16 -6.98 -4.58
C PHE A 217 7.92 -7.55 -3.88
N HIS A 218 7.59 -6.97 -2.73
CA HIS A 218 6.37 -7.24 -1.99
C HIS A 218 5.47 -5.99 -1.96
N GLY A 219 4.16 -6.17 -2.08
CA GLY A 219 3.21 -5.06 -2.14
C GLY A 219 3.28 -4.32 -3.49
N GLN A 220 3.23 -3.00 -3.46
CA GLN A 220 3.18 -2.17 -4.66
C GLN A 220 4.58 -1.91 -5.24
N GLY A 221 4.72 -2.16 -6.55
CA GLY A 221 5.81 -1.64 -7.37
C GLY A 221 5.39 -0.34 -8.05
N TYR A 222 6.31 0.63 -8.09
CA TYR A 222 6.08 1.95 -8.68
C TYR A 222 6.93 2.11 -9.92
N TYR A 223 6.32 2.55 -11.03
CA TYR A 223 7.08 2.90 -12.22
C TYR A 223 7.83 4.21 -12.01
N VAL A 224 9.13 4.18 -12.30
CA VAL A 224 10.03 5.32 -12.22
C VAL A 224 10.53 5.62 -13.63
N GLU A 225 10.03 6.70 -14.21
CA GLU A 225 10.31 7.10 -15.59
C GLU A 225 11.81 7.27 -15.85
N GLU A 226 12.55 7.86 -14.91
CA GLU A 226 13.99 8.09 -15.10
C GLU A 226 14.83 6.81 -15.08
N LEU A 227 14.27 5.70 -14.57
CA LEU A 227 14.90 4.38 -14.56
C LEU A 227 14.31 3.44 -15.61
N ASP A 228 13.20 3.84 -16.23
CA ASP A 228 12.35 3.00 -17.08
C ASP A 228 12.09 1.60 -16.47
N ALA A 229 11.80 1.58 -15.17
CA ALA A 229 11.67 0.35 -14.40
C ALA A 229 10.63 0.48 -13.29
N TRP A 230 10.06 -0.65 -12.89
CA TRP A 230 9.36 -0.72 -11.61
C TRP A 230 10.37 -0.80 -10.49
N VAL A 231 10.15 -0.03 -9.44
CA VAL A 231 10.91 -0.06 -8.18
C VAL A 231 9.97 -0.47 -7.07
N GLY A 232 10.39 -1.42 -6.23
CA GLY A 232 9.62 -1.89 -5.09
C GLY A 232 10.51 -2.28 -3.92
N LEU A 233 9.87 -2.69 -2.83
CA LEU A 233 10.53 -3.09 -1.59
C LEU A 233 10.47 -4.61 -1.41
N CYS A 234 11.61 -5.24 -1.19
CA CYS A 234 11.71 -6.64 -0.81
C CYS A 234 11.40 -6.83 0.69
N ARG A 235 11.09 -8.07 1.12
CA ARG A 235 10.75 -8.36 2.52
C ARG A 235 11.87 -8.11 3.52
N ASP A 236 13.10 -8.20 3.05
CA ASP A 236 14.36 -8.00 3.76
C ASP A 236 14.80 -6.52 3.77
N GLY A 237 13.97 -5.61 3.25
CA GLY A 237 14.23 -4.16 3.27
C GLY A 237 15.13 -3.65 2.16
N PHE A 238 15.51 -4.52 1.23
CA PHE A 238 16.23 -4.11 0.03
C PHE A 238 15.26 -3.52 -0.98
N LEU A 239 15.68 -2.45 -1.64
CA LEU A 239 15.01 -1.99 -2.85
C LEU A 239 15.35 -2.96 -3.98
N CYS A 240 14.37 -3.25 -4.83
CA CYS A 240 14.63 -3.93 -6.09
C CYS A 240 13.99 -3.15 -7.23
N CYS A 241 14.54 -3.32 -8.42
CA CYS A 241 13.92 -2.83 -9.63
C CYS A 241 13.84 -3.93 -10.68
N CYS A 242 12.80 -3.92 -11.50
CA CYS A 242 12.73 -4.78 -12.69
C CYS A 242 12.24 -4.02 -13.90
N ALA A 243 12.68 -4.47 -15.08
CA ALA A 243 12.16 -4.00 -16.35
C ALA A 243 10.64 -4.23 -16.42
N VAL A 244 9.95 -3.35 -17.13
CA VAL A 244 8.50 -3.46 -17.35
C VAL A 244 8.24 -4.53 -18.42
N PRO A 245 7.56 -5.65 -18.08
CA PRO A 245 7.21 -6.67 -19.06
C PRO A 245 6.22 -6.12 -20.10
N PRO A 246 6.30 -6.57 -21.36
CA PRO A 246 5.33 -6.15 -22.37
C PRO A 246 3.92 -6.65 -22.02
N CYS A 247 2.90 -5.85 -22.33
CA CYS A 247 1.48 -6.23 -22.15
C CYS A 247 0.98 -7.31 -23.14
N GLY A 248 1.82 -7.78 -24.06
CA GLY A 248 1.45 -8.74 -25.10
C GLY A 248 1.14 -10.13 -24.55
N GLY A 249 0.17 -10.83 -25.17
CA GLY A 249 -0.22 -12.17 -24.77
C GLY A 249 0.88 -13.22 -24.99
N GLY A 250 1.17 -14.02 -23.97
CA GLY A 250 2.11 -15.13 -24.03
C GLY A 250 2.90 -15.26 -22.72
N THR A 251 3.56 -16.40 -22.54
CA THR A 251 4.55 -16.55 -21.47
C THR A 251 5.73 -15.63 -21.75
N ALA A 252 5.82 -14.54 -21.01
CA ALA A 252 6.97 -13.65 -21.00
C ALA A 252 8.09 -14.28 -20.17
N ALA A 253 9.34 -14.09 -20.60
CA ALA A 253 10.48 -14.37 -19.74
C ALA A 253 10.40 -13.50 -18.48
N GLN A 254 10.96 -14.00 -17.36
CA GLN A 254 11.06 -13.19 -16.16
C GLN A 254 11.82 -11.90 -16.48
N PRO A 255 11.28 -10.71 -16.13
CA PRO A 255 11.96 -9.46 -16.41
C PRO A 255 13.32 -9.44 -15.70
N GLU A 256 14.32 -8.87 -16.35
CA GLU A 256 15.59 -8.59 -15.71
C GLU A 256 15.35 -7.69 -14.50
N TRP A 257 15.94 -8.08 -13.37
CA TRP A 257 15.77 -7.37 -12.12
C TRP A 257 17.11 -7.20 -11.42
N LYS A 258 17.20 -6.14 -10.61
CA LYS A 258 18.39 -5.78 -9.84
C LYS A 258 17.99 -5.53 -8.40
N LEU A 259 18.86 -5.94 -7.49
CA LEU A 259 18.74 -5.70 -6.07
C LEU A 259 19.63 -4.52 -5.67
N GLY A 260 19.13 -3.66 -4.80
CA GLY A 260 19.90 -2.60 -4.17
C GLY A 260 21.06 -3.17 -3.35
N LYS A 261 22.15 -2.42 -3.25
CA LYS A 261 23.37 -2.86 -2.56
C LYS A 261 23.27 -2.85 -1.03
N LYS A 262 22.32 -2.10 -0.49
CA LYS A 262 22.14 -1.88 0.95
C LYS A 262 20.67 -1.97 1.29
N THR A 263 20.37 -2.51 2.46
CA THR A 263 19.03 -2.43 3.03
C THR A 263 18.69 -0.97 3.36
N THR A 264 17.42 -0.65 3.24
CA THR A 264 16.87 0.65 3.62
C THR A 264 16.29 0.66 5.03
N PHE A 265 16.19 -0.52 5.65
CA PHE A 265 15.75 -0.66 7.04
C PHE A 265 16.83 -0.20 8.00
N ARG A 266 16.38 0.45 9.07
CA ARG A 266 17.21 0.87 10.18
C ARG A 266 17.15 -0.11 11.34
N GLU A 267 15.99 -0.71 11.55
CA GLU A 267 15.75 -1.67 12.62
C GLU A 267 15.85 -3.10 12.09
N ASP A 268 15.96 -4.05 13.01
CA ASP A 268 15.95 -5.47 12.67
C ASP A 268 14.55 -5.88 12.17
N PRO A 269 14.43 -6.50 10.97
CA PRO A 269 13.16 -7.04 10.48
C PRO A 269 12.40 -7.91 11.48
N GLU A 270 13.09 -8.60 12.40
CA GLU A 270 12.46 -9.43 13.43
C GLU A 270 11.71 -8.61 14.49
N ARG A 271 12.08 -7.33 14.66
CA ARG A 271 11.41 -6.39 15.57
C ARG A 271 10.30 -5.59 14.89
N HIS A 272 10.08 -5.76 13.59
CA HIS A 272 9.12 -4.97 12.85
C HIS A 272 7.68 -5.28 13.26
N VAL A 273 6.90 -4.22 13.47
CA VAL A 273 5.49 -4.26 13.85
C VAL A 273 4.62 -3.95 12.63
N GLY A 274 3.62 -4.79 12.41
CA GLY A 274 2.77 -4.75 11.22
C GLY A 274 3.19 -5.81 10.20
N ARG A 275 2.22 -6.51 9.63
CA ARG A 275 2.48 -7.54 8.62
C ARG A 275 2.36 -6.94 7.22
N PRO A 276 3.18 -7.40 6.27
CA PRO A 276 4.08 -8.56 6.36
C PRO A 276 5.52 -8.23 6.75
N THR A 277 5.93 -6.97 6.71
CA THR A 277 7.31 -6.50 6.90
C THR A 277 7.41 -5.34 7.88
N GLY A 278 6.29 -4.80 8.39
CA GLY A 278 6.22 -3.58 9.19
C GLY A 278 6.70 -2.31 8.48
N ALA A 279 6.94 -2.40 7.16
CA ALA A 279 7.46 -1.31 6.37
C ALA A 279 6.68 -1.13 5.07
N THR A 280 6.46 0.14 4.71
CA THR A 280 5.71 0.56 3.52
C THR A 280 6.54 1.56 2.72
N LEU A 281 6.59 1.35 1.40
CA LEU A 281 7.26 2.21 0.45
C LEU A 281 6.24 3.05 -0.31
N THR A 282 6.48 4.36 -0.40
CA THR A 282 5.62 5.32 -1.08
C THR A 282 6.41 6.14 -2.09
N TYR A 283 5.94 6.15 -3.34
CA TYR A 283 6.54 6.95 -4.40
C TYR A 283 6.11 8.41 -4.32
N MET A 284 7.08 9.32 -4.33
CA MET A 284 6.85 10.77 -4.19
C MET A 284 6.95 11.53 -5.52
N GLY A 285 7.26 10.83 -6.61
CA GLY A 285 7.59 11.43 -7.91
C GLY A 285 9.07 11.80 -8.02
N ASN A 286 9.53 11.99 -9.26
CA ASN A 286 10.90 12.40 -9.62
C ASN A 286 11.96 11.46 -9.02
N SER A 287 11.79 10.15 -9.17
CA SER A 287 12.66 9.13 -8.58
C SER A 287 12.85 9.21 -7.04
N ARG A 288 11.97 9.92 -6.31
CA ARG A 288 12.02 10.01 -4.85
C ARG A 288 11.00 9.08 -4.20
N PHE A 289 11.41 8.52 -3.07
CA PHE A 289 10.62 7.60 -2.27
C PHE A 289 10.65 8.01 -0.80
N CYS A 290 9.57 7.67 -0.12
CA CYS A 290 9.47 7.65 1.33
C CYS A 290 9.30 6.21 1.79
N LEU A 291 10.17 5.76 2.67
CA LEU A 291 10.03 4.51 3.40
C LEU A 291 9.58 4.83 4.82
N VAL A 292 8.54 4.13 5.26
CA VAL A 292 8.15 4.11 6.67
C VAL A 292 8.31 2.70 7.19
N GLU A 293 9.01 2.55 8.30
CA GLU A 293 9.14 1.29 9.03
C GLU A 293 8.77 1.52 10.51
N CYS A 294 8.09 0.55 11.10
CA CYS A 294 7.71 0.56 12.51
C CYS A 294 8.30 -0.67 13.19
N ALA A 295 8.98 -0.48 14.31
CA ALA A 295 9.58 -1.56 15.09
C ALA A 295 9.33 -1.38 16.59
N GLY A 296 9.27 -2.48 17.34
CA GLY A 296 9.18 -2.42 18.80
C GLY A 296 10.43 -1.76 19.40
N TYR A 297 10.26 -0.92 20.41
CA TYR A 297 11.35 -0.20 21.08
C TYR A 297 12.36 -1.18 21.72
N PRO A 298 13.67 -0.90 21.70
CA PRO A 298 14.65 -1.82 22.29
C PRO A 298 14.33 -2.18 23.74
N GLY A 299 14.24 -3.48 24.03
CA GLY A 299 13.92 -3.98 25.37
C GLY A 299 12.43 -4.13 25.68
N VAL A 300 11.54 -3.76 24.75
CA VAL A 300 10.09 -3.97 24.86
C VAL A 300 9.70 -5.21 24.06
N SER A 301 8.92 -6.12 24.65
CA SER A 301 8.41 -7.29 23.94
C SER A 301 7.39 -6.89 22.86
N MET A 302 7.14 -7.77 21.87
CA MET A 302 6.14 -7.49 20.84
C MET A 302 4.71 -7.33 21.39
N GLU A 303 4.40 -8.02 22.49
CA GLU A 303 3.09 -7.92 23.17
C GLU A 303 2.95 -6.53 23.77
N GLU A 304 3.86 -6.13 24.67
CA GLU A 304 3.90 -4.80 25.29
C GLU A 304 3.95 -3.66 24.24
N ALA A 305 4.70 -3.86 23.15
CA ALA A 305 4.82 -2.89 22.07
C ALA A 305 3.51 -2.62 21.33
N THR A 306 2.53 -3.53 21.41
CA THR A 306 1.27 -3.50 20.64
C THR A 306 0.00 -3.49 21.50
N GLU A 307 0.16 -3.43 22.83
CA GLU A 307 -0.91 -3.27 23.81
C GLU A 307 -1.40 -1.82 23.92
N GLY A 308 -0.54 -0.85 23.57
CA GLY A 308 -0.87 0.57 23.55
C GLY A 308 -0.88 1.25 24.92
N GLU A 309 -0.48 0.55 25.98
CA GLU A 309 -0.28 1.12 27.32
C GLU A 309 0.99 1.97 27.42
N VAL A 310 1.96 1.68 26.56
CA VAL A 310 3.24 2.38 26.48
C VAL A 310 3.54 2.81 25.07
N ASP A 311 4.44 3.78 24.97
CA ASP A 311 5.10 4.15 23.73
C ASP A 311 6.16 3.11 23.34
N GLY A 312 5.69 1.89 23.08
CA GLY A 312 6.53 0.72 22.90
C GLY A 312 7.05 0.53 21.48
N CYS A 313 6.83 1.48 20.57
CA CYS A 313 7.29 1.40 19.18
C CYS A 313 8.04 2.65 18.73
N VAL A 314 8.97 2.45 17.80
CA VAL A 314 9.65 3.52 17.05
C VAL A 314 9.21 3.44 15.59
N LEU A 315 8.79 4.58 15.06
CA LEU A 315 8.48 4.78 13.66
C LEU A 315 9.61 5.57 13.01
N HIS A 316 10.26 4.99 12.01
CA HIS A 316 11.24 5.70 11.18
C HIS A 316 10.61 6.10 9.85
N VAL A 317 10.79 7.36 9.47
CA VAL A 317 10.40 7.90 8.18
C VAL A 317 11.66 8.34 7.47
N ASN A 318 11.98 7.71 6.34
CA ASN A 318 13.20 7.94 5.57
C ASN A 318 12.86 8.31 4.12
N MET A 319 13.27 9.49 3.69
CA MET A 319 13.11 9.98 2.33
C MET A 319 14.42 9.95 1.59
N PHE A 320 14.41 9.36 0.39
CA PHE A 320 15.59 9.24 -0.45
C PHE A 320 15.24 9.24 -1.94
N GLY A 321 16.18 9.68 -2.77
CA GLY A 321 16.14 9.46 -4.22
C GLY A 321 16.70 8.10 -4.58
N VAL A 322 16.32 7.59 -5.75
CA VAL A 322 16.83 6.34 -6.32
C VAL A 322 17.42 6.63 -7.70
N LYS A 323 18.55 6.02 -8.03
CA LYS A 323 19.20 6.13 -9.35
C LYS A 323 20.03 4.90 -9.68
N TYR A 324 20.36 4.74 -10.96
CA TYR A 324 21.43 3.82 -11.35
C TYR A 324 22.81 4.42 -11.10
N ASP A 325 23.76 3.59 -10.67
CA ASP A 325 25.17 3.95 -10.65
C ASP A 325 25.82 3.80 -12.04
N LYS A 326 27.12 4.09 -12.14
CA LYS A 326 27.87 3.97 -13.42
C LYS A 326 27.94 2.54 -13.96
N ARG A 327 27.67 1.54 -13.14
CA ARG A 327 27.63 0.11 -13.50
C ARG A 327 26.19 -0.35 -13.81
N GLY A 328 25.21 0.53 -13.66
CA GLY A 328 23.80 0.22 -13.84
C GLY A 328 23.16 -0.43 -12.61
N ASP A 329 23.81 -0.42 -11.44
CA ASP A 329 23.23 -0.99 -10.22
C ASP A 329 22.31 0.02 -9.53
N LEU A 330 21.24 -0.48 -8.91
CA LEU A 330 20.27 0.34 -8.16
C LEU A 330 20.91 0.87 -6.86
N GLN A 331 20.87 2.18 -6.67
CA GLN A 331 21.36 2.83 -5.45
C GLN A 331 20.47 3.98 -5.00
N THR A 332 20.51 4.27 -3.70
CA THR A 332 19.88 5.46 -3.12
C THR A 332 20.81 6.67 -3.25
N THR A 333 20.24 7.87 -3.30
CA THR A 333 21.01 9.12 -3.33
C THR A 333 21.58 9.45 -1.95
N ALA A 334 22.67 10.23 -1.93
CA ALA A 334 23.32 10.66 -0.69
C ALA A 334 22.47 11.63 0.14
N HIS A 335 21.67 12.48 -0.52
CA HIS A 335 20.73 13.36 0.17
C HIS A 335 19.52 12.56 0.63
N GLN A 336 19.49 12.28 1.93
CA GLN A 336 18.37 11.65 2.62
C GLN A 336 17.87 12.59 3.71
N ALA A 337 16.56 12.58 3.90
CA ALA A 337 15.89 13.33 4.94
C ALA A 337 15.16 12.34 5.85
N ARG A 338 15.36 12.43 7.17
CA ARG A 338 14.86 11.44 8.10
C ARG A 338 14.17 12.07 9.30
N SER A 339 13.23 11.33 9.86
CA SER A 339 12.62 11.63 11.15
C SER A 339 12.28 10.32 11.85
N SER A 340 12.36 10.33 13.19
CA SER A 340 12.05 9.17 14.02
C SER A 340 11.08 9.58 15.12
N TYR A 341 10.03 8.80 15.29
CA TYR A 341 8.95 9.09 16.21
C TYR A 341 8.77 7.96 17.20
N LEU A 342 8.53 8.33 18.45
CA LEU A 342 8.07 7.41 19.48
C LEU A 342 6.54 7.34 19.45
N VAL A 343 5.99 6.15 19.27
CA VAL A 343 4.56 5.92 19.02
C VAL A 343 3.99 4.78 19.86
N SER A 344 2.74 4.93 20.28
CA SER A 344 1.91 3.83 20.76
C SER A 344 1.30 3.07 19.58
N ARG A 345 1.00 1.79 19.80
CA ARG A 345 0.40 0.89 18.80
C ARG A 345 -0.63 0.01 19.49
N TYR A 346 -1.80 -0.14 18.88
CA TYR A 346 -2.90 -0.95 19.43
C TYR A 346 -3.17 -2.23 18.63
N GLY A 347 -2.18 -2.70 17.86
CA GLY A 347 -2.27 -3.95 17.12
C GLY A 347 -0.96 -4.38 16.44
N PRO A 348 -0.70 -5.70 16.35
CA PRO A 348 0.53 -6.23 15.75
C PRO A 348 0.45 -6.40 14.23
N VAL A 349 -0.74 -6.29 13.63
CA VAL A 349 -0.98 -6.71 12.23
C VAL A 349 -0.94 -5.54 11.25
N PHE A 350 -1.43 -4.36 11.63
CA PHE A 350 -1.56 -3.24 10.69
C PHE A 350 -0.20 -2.63 10.35
N ALA A 351 0.25 -2.68 9.09
CA ALA A 351 1.44 -1.94 8.69
C ALA A 351 1.11 -0.46 8.47
N ALA A 352 1.89 0.44 9.07
CA ALA A 352 1.81 1.88 8.86
C ALA A 352 1.74 2.22 7.36
N GLN A 353 0.77 3.01 6.93
CA GLN A 353 0.60 3.39 5.52
C GLN A 353 0.96 4.85 5.33
N THR A 354 1.60 5.20 4.21
CA THR A 354 1.84 6.61 3.87
C THR A 354 1.42 6.95 2.45
N PHE A 355 0.94 8.18 2.29
CA PHE A 355 0.48 8.72 1.03
C PHE A 355 1.09 10.09 0.79
N TRP A 356 1.69 10.30 -0.38
CA TRP A 356 2.23 11.59 -0.80
C TRP A 356 1.22 12.30 -1.69
N MET A 357 0.60 13.37 -1.17
CA MET A 357 -0.50 14.07 -1.86
C MET A 357 -0.49 15.57 -1.65
#